data_AF-A0A7C1B4P0-F1
#
_entry.id   AF-A0A7C1B4P0-F1
#
_cell.length_a   1.000
_cell.length_b   1.000
_cell.length_c   1.000
_cell.angle_alpha   90.00
_cell.angle_beta   90.00
_cell.angle_gamma   90.00
#
_symmetry.space_group_name_H-M   'P 1'
#
loop_
_entity.id
_entity.type
_entity.pdbx_description
1 polymer ?
#
loop_
_entity_poly.entity_id
_entity_poly.type
_entity_poly.pdbx_seq_one_letter_code
_entity_poly.pdbx_strand_id
1 'polypeptide(L)'
;AANIMEALEVGARVFLLDEDTSATNFMIRDARMQALVSKKDEPITPFIDRVRELYEEFGVSSVIVMGGSGDYFDVADTVLMMREYVPLDVTKKAKEIAASIVTKRKIERTEPMGPPAPRIPLPESVRASRGKREVKIDVKAVDLIRFGYETIDLRHVEQLVDMSQTRAVAYSLYLASHRFMDGRRALSEILDLLERAFDEEGLDILDPFHRPGRHPGNFARPRRHEIAAALNRLKTLAVKRK
;
A
#
# COMPACT_ATOMS: atom_id res chain seq x y z
N ALA A 1 -6.87 5.71 -3.92
CA ALA A 1 -7.57 5.80 -2.62
C ALA A 1 -7.31 4.61 -1.70
N ALA A 2 -7.89 3.41 -1.94
CA ALA A 2 -7.76 2.27 -1.02
C ALA A 2 -6.30 1.90 -0.68
N ASN A 3 -5.43 1.79 -1.70
CA ASN A 3 -4.00 1.50 -1.51
C ASN A 3 -3.31 2.46 -0.52
N ILE A 4 -3.65 3.76 -0.55
CA ILE A 4 -3.06 4.77 0.35
C ILE A 4 -3.52 4.52 1.79
N MET A 5 -4.81 4.30 2.00
CA MET A 5 -5.36 4.06 3.34
C MET A 5 -4.88 2.73 3.93
N GLU A 6 -4.78 1.69 3.11
CA GLU A 6 -4.25 0.39 3.51
C GLU A 6 -2.77 0.48 3.89
N ALA A 7 -1.95 1.19 3.09
CA ALA A 7 -0.55 1.40 3.39
C ALA A 7 -0.35 2.24 4.66
N LEU A 8 -1.16 3.29 4.85
CA LEU A 8 -1.16 4.11 6.06
C LEU A 8 -1.51 3.31 7.31
N GLU A 9 -2.53 2.43 7.23
CA GLU A 9 -2.95 1.56 8.34
C GLU A 9 -1.81 0.66 8.83
N VAL A 10 -0.97 0.18 7.91
CA VAL A 10 0.15 -0.71 8.24
C VAL A 10 1.47 0.03 8.41
N GLY A 11 1.43 1.35 8.62
CA GLY A 11 2.56 2.15 9.05
C GLY A 11 3.50 2.64 7.95
N ALA A 12 3.03 2.75 6.70
CA ALA A 12 3.83 3.37 5.64
C ALA A 12 4.19 4.82 6.00
N ARG A 13 5.46 5.17 5.80
CA ARG A 13 6.01 6.52 6.08
C ARG A 13 6.36 7.33 4.84
N VAL A 14 6.36 6.68 3.68
CA VAL A 14 6.62 7.31 2.38
C VAL A 14 5.67 6.72 1.36
N PHE A 15 5.06 7.58 0.55
CA PHE A 15 4.37 7.18 -0.68
C PHE A 15 5.22 7.55 -1.90
N LEU A 16 5.32 6.60 -2.82
CA LEU A 16 5.94 6.78 -4.12
C LEU A 16 4.83 6.71 -5.15
N LEU A 17 4.62 7.79 -5.90
CA LEU A 17 3.59 7.87 -6.91
C LEU A 17 4.22 8.24 -8.25
N ASP A 18 3.69 7.65 -9.31
CA ASP A 18 3.99 8.01 -10.69
C ASP A 18 2.69 8.42 -11.36
N GLU A 19 2.65 9.63 -11.93
CA GLU A 19 1.47 10.15 -12.62
C GLU A 19 1.02 9.22 -13.75
N ASP A 20 1.96 8.58 -14.46
CA ASP A 20 1.66 7.74 -15.63
C ASP A 20 0.96 6.42 -15.28
N THR A 21 1.12 5.93 -14.05
CA THR A 21 0.47 4.70 -13.54
C THR A 21 -0.64 4.99 -12.54
N SER A 22 -0.90 6.28 -12.27
CA SER A 22 -1.92 6.73 -11.33
C SER A 22 -3.22 7.11 -12.03
N ALA A 23 -4.33 7.03 -11.30
CA ALA A 23 -5.60 7.52 -11.80
C ALA A 23 -5.60 9.06 -11.80
N THR A 24 -5.69 9.68 -12.97
CA THR A 24 -5.62 11.16 -13.13
C THR A 24 -6.64 11.89 -12.24
N ASN A 25 -7.87 11.38 -12.18
CA ASN A 25 -8.94 11.95 -11.35
C ASN A 25 -8.67 11.85 -9.84
N PHE A 26 -7.83 10.92 -9.41
CA PHE A 26 -7.35 10.84 -8.04
C PHE A 26 -6.16 11.78 -7.82
N MET A 27 -5.27 11.95 -8.79
CA MET A 27 -4.07 12.78 -8.63
C MET A 27 -4.40 14.27 -8.60
N ILE A 28 -5.25 14.74 -9.52
CA ILE A 28 -5.49 16.16 -9.71
C ILE A 28 -6.91 16.44 -10.17
N ARG A 29 -7.35 17.67 -9.91
CA ARG A 29 -8.56 18.24 -10.50
C ARG A 29 -8.34 19.74 -10.68
N ASP A 30 -8.29 20.17 -11.94
CA ASP A 30 -7.99 21.57 -12.28
C ASP A 30 -9.19 22.51 -12.04
N ALA A 31 -8.93 23.83 -12.10
CA ALA A 31 -9.96 24.84 -11.88
C ALA A 31 -11.09 24.82 -12.93
N ARG A 32 -10.82 24.38 -14.16
CA ARG A 32 -11.84 24.31 -15.23
C ARG A 32 -12.81 23.18 -14.93
N MET A 33 -12.29 22.04 -14.50
CA MET A 33 -13.06 20.86 -14.18
C MET A 33 -13.88 21.05 -12.90
N GLN A 34 -13.38 21.84 -11.95
CA GLN A 34 -14.16 22.30 -10.79
C GLN A 34 -15.29 23.26 -11.16
N ALA A 35 -15.11 24.08 -12.21
CA ALA A 35 -16.14 24.99 -12.68
C ALA A 35 -17.24 24.28 -13.49
N LEU A 36 -16.88 23.23 -14.24
CA LEU A 36 -17.82 22.47 -15.06
C LEU A 36 -18.63 21.45 -14.27
N VAL A 37 -18.01 20.70 -13.34
CA VAL A 37 -18.68 19.68 -12.53
C VAL A 37 -18.62 20.08 -11.07
N SER A 38 -19.77 20.15 -10.40
CA SER A 38 -19.81 20.56 -9.00
C SER A 38 -19.18 19.50 -8.09
N LYS A 39 -18.76 19.88 -6.88
CA LYS A 39 -18.25 18.93 -5.90
C LYS A 39 -19.28 17.87 -5.48
N LYS A 40 -20.58 18.16 -5.60
CA LYS A 40 -21.65 17.21 -5.27
C LYS A 40 -21.72 16.04 -6.26
N ASP A 41 -21.31 16.28 -7.51
CA ASP A 41 -21.36 15.31 -8.60
C ASP A 41 -20.02 14.56 -8.78
N GLU A 42 -18.93 15.08 -8.19
CA GLU A 42 -17.60 14.46 -8.18
C GLU A 42 -17.13 14.23 -6.73
N PRO A 43 -17.40 13.04 -6.14
CA PRO A 43 -17.15 12.78 -4.73
C PRO A 43 -15.66 12.62 -4.39
N ILE A 44 -14.78 12.45 -5.38
CA ILE A 44 -13.35 12.22 -5.15
C ILE A 44 -12.69 13.52 -4.69
N THR A 45 -12.06 13.50 -3.50
CA THR A 45 -11.08 14.53 -3.12
C THR A 45 -9.72 14.14 -3.68
N PRO A 46 -9.11 14.97 -4.54
CA PRO A 46 -7.85 14.63 -5.20
C PRO A 46 -6.69 14.62 -4.19
N PHE A 47 -5.65 13.85 -4.50
CA PHE A 47 -4.48 13.61 -3.65
C PHE A 47 -3.75 14.91 -3.32
N ILE A 48 -3.67 15.85 -4.27
CA ILE A 48 -3.08 17.18 -4.04
C ILE A 48 -3.69 17.92 -2.84
N ASP A 49 -4.98 17.69 -2.53
CA ASP A 49 -5.65 18.34 -1.40
C ASP A 49 -5.35 17.67 -0.05
N ARG A 50 -4.84 16.44 -0.09
CA ARG A 50 -4.53 15.60 1.07
C ARG A 50 -3.03 15.43 1.31
N VAL A 51 -2.18 15.70 0.33
CA VAL A 51 -0.73 15.44 0.42
C VAL A 51 -0.05 16.23 1.55
N ARG A 52 -0.47 17.48 1.78
CA ARG A 52 0.04 18.28 2.92
C ARG A 52 -0.40 17.73 4.26
N GLU A 53 -1.66 17.33 4.36
CA GLU A 53 -2.22 16.75 5.58
C GLU A 53 -1.56 15.42 5.93
N LEU A 54 -1.28 14.57 4.94
CA LEU A 54 -0.50 13.34 5.12
C LEU A 54 0.90 13.60 5.70
N TYR A 55 1.56 14.67 5.25
CA TYR A 55 2.87 15.05 5.75
C TYR A 55 2.80 15.67 7.15
N GLU A 56 1.94 16.68 7.34
CA GLU A 56 1.88 17.50 8.55
C GLU A 56 1.24 16.78 9.74
N GLU A 57 0.19 15.99 9.51
CA GLU A 57 -0.57 15.32 10.57
C GLU A 57 -0.12 13.88 10.80
N PHE A 58 0.28 13.17 9.73
CA PHE A 58 0.65 11.75 9.80
C PHE A 58 2.15 11.50 9.65
N GLY A 59 2.96 12.53 9.36
CA GLY A 59 4.39 12.38 9.18
C GLY A 59 4.76 11.46 8.01
N VAL A 60 3.91 11.41 6.98
CA VAL A 60 4.09 10.59 5.77
C VAL A 60 4.53 11.45 4.62
N SER A 61 5.76 11.22 4.13
CA SER A 61 6.31 11.94 2.99
C SER A 61 5.77 11.39 1.67
N SER A 62 5.78 12.20 0.62
CA SER A 62 5.41 11.76 -0.73
C SER A 62 6.50 12.15 -1.73
N VAL A 63 6.90 11.20 -2.59
CA VAL A 63 7.72 11.45 -3.78
C VAL A 63 6.84 11.14 -4.98
N ILE A 64 6.66 12.13 -5.86
CA ILE A 64 5.71 12.06 -6.96
C ILE A 64 6.44 12.39 -8.25
N VAL A 65 6.42 11.47 -9.21
CA VAL A 65 6.81 11.76 -10.59
C VAL A 65 5.63 12.45 -11.25
N MET A 66 5.85 13.67 -11.75
CA MET A 66 4.86 14.51 -12.40
C MET A 66 5.39 14.99 -13.75
N GLY A 67 4.54 15.04 -14.76
CA GLY A 67 4.82 15.59 -16.09
C GLY A 67 3.65 16.36 -16.70
N GLY A 68 2.42 16.12 -16.25
CA GLY A 68 1.19 16.68 -16.82
C GLY A 68 0.60 17.88 -16.08
N SER A 69 0.92 18.06 -14.80
CA SER A 69 0.34 19.14 -13.98
C SER A 69 1.38 19.91 -13.14
N GLY A 70 1.29 21.24 -13.22
CA GLY A 70 2.07 22.16 -12.39
C GLY A 70 1.41 22.51 -11.05
N ASP A 71 0.17 22.05 -10.78
CA ASP A 71 -0.56 22.41 -9.57
C ASP A 71 0.16 21.95 -8.30
N TYR A 72 0.95 20.87 -8.38
CA TYR A 72 1.75 20.38 -7.26
C TYR A 72 2.87 21.33 -6.82
N PHE A 73 3.27 22.32 -7.63
CA PHE A 73 4.25 23.33 -7.23
C PHE A 73 3.80 24.12 -6.00
N ASP A 74 2.49 24.31 -5.80
CA ASP A 74 1.93 25.00 -4.65
C ASP A 74 2.26 24.27 -3.34
N VAL A 75 2.21 22.93 -3.35
CA VAL A 75 2.30 22.09 -2.14
C VAL A 75 3.64 21.39 -1.96
N ALA A 76 4.48 21.32 -3.00
CA ALA A 76 5.77 20.62 -2.95
C ALA A 76 6.82 21.38 -2.13
N ASP A 77 7.56 20.67 -1.28
CA ASP A 77 8.72 21.24 -0.57
C ASP A 77 9.99 21.27 -1.44
N THR A 78 10.12 20.32 -2.36
CA THR A 78 11.27 20.19 -3.28
C THR A 78 10.76 19.81 -4.67
N VAL A 79 11.33 20.41 -5.71
CA VAL A 79 11.03 20.09 -7.11
C VAL A 79 12.32 19.77 -7.84
N LEU A 80 12.43 18.52 -8.29
CA LEU A 80 13.54 18.04 -9.10
C LEU A 80 13.10 17.90 -10.54
N MET A 81 13.85 18.49 -11.46
CA MET A 81 13.68 18.31 -12.90
C MET A 81 14.77 17.37 -13.40
N MET A 82 14.37 16.27 -14.04
CA MET A 82 15.30 15.42 -14.78
C MET A 82 15.52 16.00 -16.18
N ARG A 83 16.77 16.31 -16.52
CA ARG A 83 17.14 16.75 -17.88
C ARG A 83 18.33 15.93 -18.34
N GLU A 84 18.17 15.22 -19.45
CA GLU A 84 19.22 14.33 -20.00
C GLU A 84 19.76 13.36 -18.94
N TYR A 85 18.85 12.78 -18.14
CA TYR A 85 19.16 11.87 -17.03
C TYR A 85 19.96 12.50 -15.86
N VAL A 86 20.08 13.83 -15.83
CA VAL A 86 20.70 14.58 -14.72
C VAL A 86 19.61 15.25 -13.87
N PRO A 87 19.59 15.03 -12.54
CA PRO A 87 18.66 15.70 -11.64
C PRO A 87 19.11 17.15 -11.40
N LEU A 88 18.16 18.09 -11.48
CA LEU A 88 18.37 19.50 -11.20
C LEU A 88 17.35 19.97 -10.17
N ASP A 89 17.82 20.56 -9.07
CA ASP A 89 16.94 21.25 -8.13
C ASP A 89 16.42 22.54 -8.77
N VAL A 90 15.12 22.56 -9.04
CA VAL A 90 14.41 23.70 -9.63
C VAL A 90 13.36 24.25 -8.67
N THR A 91 13.46 23.95 -7.37
CA THR A 91 12.47 24.32 -6.34
C THR A 91 12.16 25.81 -6.37
N LYS A 92 13.19 26.66 -6.38
CA LYS A 92 13.01 28.13 -6.43
C LYS A 92 12.22 28.56 -7.66
N LYS A 93 12.59 28.06 -8.84
CA LYS A 93 11.93 28.37 -10.11
C LYS A 93 10.47 27.90 -10.12
N ALA A 94 10.20 26.70 -9.59
CA ALA A 94 8.85 26.17 -9.48
C ALA A 94 7.96 27.04 -8.58
N LYS A 95 8.49 27.50 -7.43
CA LYS A 95 7.78 28.44 -6.53
C LYS A 95 7.55 29.81 -7.16
N GLU A 96 8.51 30.33 -7.92
CA GLU A 96 8.34 31.58 -8.69
C GLU A 96 7.21 31.44 -9.74
N ILE A 97 7.17 30.31 -10.45
CA ILE A 97 6.11 30.02 -11.43
C ILE A 97 4.74 29.96 -10.76
N ALA A 98 4.62 29.19 -9.67
CA ALA A 98 3.37 29.06 -8.90
C ALA A 98 2.85 30.43 -8.40
N ALA A 99 3.75 31.30 -7.92
CA ALA A 99 3.40 32.65 -7.52
C ALA A 99 2.95 33.55 -8.68
N SER A 100 3.55 33.38 -9.88
CA SER A 100 3.21 34.18 -11.07
C SER A 100 1.95 33.70 -11.80
N ILE A 101 1.66 32.40 -11.77
CA ILE A 101 0.52 31.76 -12.43
C ILE A 101 -0.39 31.18 -11.35
N VAL A 102 -1.13 32.07 -10.69
CA VAL A 102 -2.03 31.67 -9.60
C VAL A 102 -3.17 30.82 -10.15
N THR A 103 -3.25 29.58 -9.67
CA THR A 103 -4.36 28.69 -10.01
C THR A 103 -5.64 29.20 -9.33
N LYS A 104 -6.78 29.16 -10.02
CA LYS A 104 -8.11 29.43 -9.41
C LYS A 104 -8.71 28.17 -8.77
N ARG A 105 -7.87 27.16 -8.53
CA ARG A 105 -8.27 25.87 -8.00
C ARG A 105 -8.69 26.06 -6.54
N LYS A 106 -9.80 25.42 -6.15
CA LYS A 106 -10.25 25.38 -4.77
C LYS A 106 -9.81 24.08 -4.13
N ILE A 107 -9.30 24.16 -2.90
CA ILE A 107 -9.04 22.96 -2.08
C ILE A 107 -10.40 22.33 -1.77
N GLU A 108 -10.59 21.05 -2.10
CA GLU A 108 -11.87 20.36 -1.98
C GLU A 108 -11.98 19.49 -0.73
N ARG A 109 -10.99 19.55 0.18
CA ARG A 109 -11.09 18.86 1.46
C ARG A 109 -12.18 19.53 2.30
N THR A 110 -13.16 18.74 2.71
CA THR A 110 -14.29 19.20 3.53
C THR A 110 -14.03 19.01 5.02
N GLU A 111 -13.29 17.97 5.38
CA GLU A 111 -13.04 17.55 6.76
C GLU A 111 -11.57 17.10 6.91
N PRO A 112 -10.97 17.28 8.10
CA PRO A 112 -9.67 16.70 8.42
C PRO A 112 -9.65 15.19 8.21
N MET A 113 -8.53 14.65 7.75
CA MET A 113 -8.36 13.21 7.64
C MET A 113 -8.18 12.60 9.02
N GLY A 114 -9.05 11.67 9.40
CA GLY A 114 -8.82 10.84 10.59
C GLY A 114 -7.80 9.73 10.30
N PRO A 115 -7.14 9.17 11.32
CA PRO A 115 -6.34 7.97 11.14
C PRO A 115 -7.20 6.83 10.57
N PRO A 116 -6.61 5.94 9.74
CA PRO A 116 -7.32 4.77 9.24
C PRO A 116 -7.86 3.95 10.41
N ALA A 117 -9.15 3.64 10.38
CA ALA A 117 -9.77 2.81 11.40
C ALA A 117 -9.12 1.41 11.40
N PRO A 118 -8.59 0.92 12.53
CA PRO A 118 -7.94 -0.38 12.59
C PRO A 118 -8.90 -1.50 12.18
N ARG A 119 -8.47 -2.34 11.24
CA ARG A 119 -9.24 -3.51 10.79
C ARG A 119 -8.78 -4.76 11.52
N ILE A 120 -9.74 -5.56 11.97
CA ILE A 120 -9.53 -6.85 12.64
C ILE A 120 -9.85 -7.96 11.62
N PRO A 121 -8.83 -8.63 11.04
CA PRO A 121 -9.07 -9.72 10.11
C PRO A 121 -9.64 -10.95 10.83
N LEU A 122 -10.61 -11.60 10.20
CA LEU A 122 -11.23 -12.80 10.71
C LEU A 122 -10.48 -14.05 10.21
N PRO A 123 -9.97 -14.92 11.09
CA PRO A 123 -9.15 -16.07 10.69
C PRO A 123 -9.89 -17.01 9.75
N GLU A 124 -11.20 -17.20 9.94
CA GLU A 124 -12.04 -18.06 9.09
C GLU A 124 -12.15 -17.57 7.64
N SER A 125 -11.74 -16.33 7.36
CA SER A 125 -11.76 -15.73 6.03
C SER A 125 -10.45 -15.93 5.24
N VAL A 126 -9.40 -16.43 5.91
CA VAL A 126 -8.07 -16.69 5.34
C VAL A 126 -7.85 -18.21 5.28
N ARG A 127 -8.31 -18.84 4.19
CA ARG A 127 -8.32 -20.31 4.04
C ARG A 127 -7.32 -20.81 3.03
N ALA A 128 -6.24 -21.44 3.50
CA ALA A 128 -5.25 -22.09 2.65
C ALA A 128 -5.64 -23.52 2.21
N SER A 129 -6.75 -24.06 2.73
CA SER A 129 -7.15 -25.45 2.49
C SER A 129 -7.77 -25.66 1.10
N ARG A 130 -7.58 -26.85 0.53
CA ARG A 130 -8.20 -27.26 -0.74
C ARG A 130 -8.45 -28.76 -0.79
N GLY A 131 -9.72 -29.15 -0.88
CA GLY A 131 -10.13 -30.56 -0.82
C GLY A 131 -9.66 -31.22 0.47
N LYS A 132 -8.92 -32.33 0.37
CA LYS A 132 -8.37 -33.07 1.53
C LYS A 132 -7.08 -32.47 2.09
N ARG A 133 -6.52 -31.42 1.47
CA ARG A 133 -5.26 -30.80 1.92
C ARG A 133 -5.57 -29.62 2.82
N GLU A 134 -5.08 -29.67 4.06
CA GLU A 134 -5.18 -28.58 5.03
C GLU A 134 -4.42 -27.33 4.55
N VAL A 135 -3.24 -27.52 3.95
CA VAL A 135 -2.46 -26.43 3.35
C VAL A 135 -2.22 -26.70 1.87
N LYS A 136 -2.76 -25.84 1.01
CA LYS A 136 -2.50 -25.85 -0.42
C LYS A 136 -2.18 -24.44 -0.91
N ILE A 137 -0.91 -24.08 -0.78
CA ILE A 137 -0.34 -22.82 -1.26
C ILE A 137 0.60 -23.12 -2.42
N ASP A 138 0.55 -22.31 -3.47
CA ASP A 138 1.43 -22.43 -4.64
C ASP A 138 1.69 -21.06 -5.23
N VAL A 139 2.95 -20.76 -5.56
CA VAL A 139 3.35 -19.49 -6.16
C VAL A 139 3.69 -19.75 -7.61
N LYS A 140 2.88 -19.20 -8.51
CA LYS A 140 2.98 -19.46 -9.96
C LYS A 140 3.89 -18.47 -10.68
N ALA A 141 4.03 -17.27 -10.13
CA ALA A 141 4.89 -16.19 -10.60
C ALA A 141 5.25 -15.28 -9.41
N VAL A 142 6.12 -14.29 -9.63
CA VAL A 142 6.49 -13.28 -8.61
C VAL A 142 5.24 -12.56 -8.07
N ASP A 143 4.20 -12.44 -8.89
CA ASP A 143 3.01 -11.65 -8.61
C ASP A 143 1.73 -12.49 -8.46
N LEU A 144 1.82 -13.82 -8.39
CA LEU A 144 0.64 -14.68 -8.41
C LEU A 144 0.70 -15.81 -7.39
N ILE A 145 -0.19 -15.74 -6.39
CA ILE A 145 -0.35 -16.75 -5.34
C ILE A 145 -1.66 -17.50 -5.55
N ARG A 146 -1.60 -18.83 -5.53
CA ARG A 146 -2.76 -19.70 -5.30
C ARG A 146 -2.80 -20.06 -3.82
N PHE A 147 -3.87 -19.65 -3.15
CA PHE A 147 -4.06 -19.82 -1.71
C PHE A 147 -5.36 -20.58 -1.45
N GLY A 148 -5.26 -21.90 -1.24
CA GLY A 148 -6.43 -22.78 -1.17
C GLY A 148 -7.21 -22.80 -2.49
N TYR A 149 -8.46 -22.35 -2.45
CA TYR A 149 -9.30 -22.15 -3.63
C TYR A 149 -9.11 -20.78 -4.29
N GLU A 150 -8.53 -19.82 -3.57
CA GLU A 150 -8.39 -18.45 -4.03
C GLU A 150 -7.13 -18.22 -4.85
N THR A 151 -7.18 -17.17 -5.66
CA THR A 151 -6.03 -16.61 -6.36
C THR A 151 -5.84 -15.17 -5.91
N ILE A 152 -4.66 -14.86 -5.39
CA ILE A 152 -4.26 -13.51 -4.99
C ILE A 152 -3.35 -12.97 -6.08
N ASP A 153 -3.82 -11.92 -6.75
CA ASP A 153 -3.11 -11.23 -7.83
C ASP A 153 -2.36 -10.02 -7.25
N LEU A 154 -1.05 -10.03 -7.38
CA LEU A 154 -0.10 -9.04 -6.85
C LEU A 154 0.61 -8.28 -7.97
N ARG A 155 0.10 -8.29 -9.21
CA ARG A 155 0.73 -7.61 -10.36
C ARG A 155 1.02 -6.13 -10.13
N HIS A 156 0.22 -5.48 -9.28
CA HIS A 156 0.36 -4.07 -8.90
C HIS A 156 1.07 -3.87 -7.55
N VAL A 157 1.76 -4.88 -7.04
CA VAL A 157 2.66 -4.80 -5.88
C VAL A 157 4.10 -4.88 -6.39
N GLU A 158 4.49 -3.86 -7.15
CA GLU A 158 5.69 -3.82 -7.99
C GLU A 158 7.02 -3.99 -7.22
N GLN A 159 7.00 -3.77 -5.90
CA GLN A 159 8.17 -3.92 -5.04
C GLN A 159 8.49 -5.38 -4.67
N LEU A 160 7.63 -6.34 -5.07
CA LEU A 160 7.96 -7.76 -5.04
C LEU A 160 8.85 -8.11 -6.23
N VAL A 161 10.07 -8.57 -5.97
CA VAL A 161 11.08 -8.78 -7.01
C VAL A 161 11.48 -10.24 -7.20
N ASP A 162 11.11 -11.12 -6.26
CA ASP A 162 11.50 -12.53 -6.30
C ASP A 162 10.39 -13.48 -5.82
N MET A 163 10.28 -14.65 -6.45
CA MET A 163 9.28 -15.67 -6.09
C MET A 163 9.43 -16.20 -4.66
N SER A 164 10.65 -16.19 -4.09
CA SER A 164 10.91 -16.57 -2.70
C SER A 164 10.30 -15.58 -1.70
N GLN A 165 10.24 -14.29 -2.03
CA GLN A 165 9.52 -13.28 -1.24
C GLN A 165 8.02 -13.52 -1.33
N THR A 166 7.49 -13.73 -2.53
CA THR A 166 6.07 -14.01 -2.76
C THR A 166 5.62 -15.29 -2.05
N ARG A 167 6.49 -16.30 -2.01
CA ARG A 167 6.27 -17.52 -1.23
C ARG A 167 6.24 -17.20 0.26
N ALA A 168 7.19 -16.43 0.77
CA ALA A 168 7.18 -16.03 2.17
C ALA A 168 5.92 -15.23 2.53
N VAL A 169 5.47 -14.32 1.67
CA VAL A 169 4.19 -13.60 1.82
C VAL A 169 3.03 -14.58 1.95
N ALA A 170 2.91 -15.53 1.01
CA ALA A 170 1.80 -16.48 1.00
C ALA A 170 1.75 -17.32 2.29
N TYR A 171 2.90 -17.83 2.74
CA TYR A 171 2.97 -18.62 3.97
C TYR A 171 2.85 -17.75 5.22
N SER A 172 3.19 -16.46 5.16
CA SER A 172 2.94 -15.51 6.27
C SER A 172 1.44 -15.33 6.52
N LEU A 173 0.62 -15.29 5.44
CA LEU A 173 -0.84 -15.24 5.58
C LEU A 173 -1.38 -16.46 6.32
N TYR A 174 -0.86 -17.65 5.97
CA TYR A 174 -1.23 -18.90 6.63
C TYR A 174 -0.79 -18.93 8.09
N LEU A 175 0.47 -18.61 8.39
CA LEU A 175 0.97 -18.55 9.76
C LEU A 175 0.14 -17.56 10.61
N ALA A 176 -0.11 -16.36 10.06
CA ALA A 176 -0.89 -15.34 10.75
C ALA A 176 -2.31 -15.82 11.06
N SER A 177 -2.99 -16.48 10.11
CA SER A 177 -4.36 -16.96 10.32
C SER A 177 -4.47 -18.03 11.40
N HIS A 178 -3.41 -18.81 11.65
CA HIS A 178 -3.41 -19.89 12.64
C HIS A 178 -2.87 -19.45 14.00
N ARG A 179 -1.88 -18.54 14.03
CA ARG A 179 -1.14 -18.19 15.24
C ARG A 179 -1.51 -16.84 15.84
N PHE A 180 -1.90 -15.87 15.02
CA PHE A 180 -1.98 -14.45 15.46
C PHE A 180 -3.36 -13.82 15.27
N MET A 181 -4.16 -14.29 14.30
CA MET A 181 -5.54 -13.85 14.07
C MET A 181 -6.49 -14.54 15.05
N ASP A 182 -7.01 -13.78 16.01
CA ASP A 182 -7.95 -14.23 17.04
C ASP A 182 -9.32 -13.54 16.95
N GLY A 183 -9.55 -12.77 15.88
CA GLY A 183 -10.76 -11.96 15.70
C GLY A 183 -10.86 -10.78 16.66
N ARG A 184 -9.76 -10.38 17.32
CA ARG A 184 -9.69 -9.23 18.24
C ARG A 184 -8.53 -8.28 17.92
N ARG A 185 -7.38 -8.80 17.50
CA ARG A 185 -6.20 -7.98 17.13
C ARG A 185 -6.40 -7.26 15.81
N ALA A 186 -5.96 -6.01 15.74
CA ALA A 186 -5.88 -5.26 14.51
C ALA A 186 -4.78 -5.82 13.59
N LEU A 187 -4.90 -5.54 12.30
CA LEU A 187 -3.93 -5.98 11.28
C LEU A 187 -2.51 -5.51 11.61
N SER A 188 -2.34 -4.26 12.05
CA SER A 188 -1.03 -3.73 12.45
C SER A 188 -0.40 -4.56 13.58
N GLU A 189 -1.17 -4.90 14.61
CA GLU A 189 -0.72 -5.73 15.74
C GLU A 189 -0.32 -7.15 15.29
N ILE A 190 -1.06 -7.74 14.35
CA ILE A 190 -0.73 -9.05 13.77
C ILE A 190 0.57 -9.01 12.99
N LEU A 191 0.79 -7.95 12.20
CA LEU A 191 2.02 -7.75 11.45
C LEU A 191 3.22 -7.53 12.40
N ASP A 192 3.05 -6.82 13.52
CA ASP A 192 4.10 -6.68 14.54
C ASP A 192 4.49 -8.03 15.15
N LEU A 193 3.52 -8.93 15.36
CA LEU A 193 3.77 -10.29 15.86
C LEU A 193 4.48 -11.16 14.83
N LEU A 194 4.14 -11.03 13.54
CA LEU A 194 4.86 -11.71 12.46
C LEU A 194 6.31 -11.24 12.37
N GLU A 195 6.56 -9.93 12.41
CA GLU A 195 7.91 -9.38 12.35
C GLU A 195 8.77 -9.87 13.52
N ARG A 196 8.22 -9.87 14.76
CA ARG A 196 8.89 -10.45 15.93
C ARG A 196 9.19 -11.93 15.76
N ALA A 197 8.24 -12.72 15.25
CA ALA A 197 8.45 -14.14 15.01
C ALA A 197 9.56 -14.39 13.97
N PHE A 198 9.67 -13.55 12.93
CA PHE A 198 10.77 -13.63 11.96
C PHE A 198 12.13 -13.29 12.58
N ASP A 199 12.16 -12.35 13.53
CA ASP A 199 13.40 -11.97 14.23
C ASP A 199 13.85 -13.04 15.23
N GLU A 200 12.91 -13.66 15.95
CA GLU A 200 13.20 -14.62 17.03
C GLU A 200 13.39 -16.06 16.52
N GLU A 201 12.56 -16.50 15.58
CA GLU A 201 12.50 -17.90 15.14
C GLU A 201 12.98 -18.09 13.68
N GLY A 202 13.29 -17.00 12.96
CA GLY A 202 13.67 -17.03 11.55
C GLY A 202 12.49 -17.30 10.60
N LEU A 203 12.79 -17.54 9.33
CA LEU A 203 11.76 -17.79 8.30
C LEU A 203 11.31 -19.25 8.22
N ASP A 204 11.99 -20.17 8.90
CA ASP A 204 11.65 -21.59 8.87
C ASP A 204 10.26 -21.87 9.47
N ILE A 205 9.78 -21.01 10.36
CA ILE A 205 8.42 -21.05 10.92
C ILE A 205 7.31 -20.90 9.87
N LEU A 206 7.65 -20.41 8.68
CA LEU A 206 6.71 -20.29 7.57
C LEU A 206 6.42 -21.64 6.93
N ASP A 207 7.28 -22.64 7.08
CA ASP A 207 7.00 -23.98 6.57
C ASP A 207 6.11 -24.77 7.55
N PRO A 208 4.83 -25.03 7.22
CA PRO A 208 3.93 -25.80 8.07
C PRO A 208 4.36 -27.27 8.22
N PHE A 209 5.28 -27.74 7.37
CA PHE A 209 5.83 -29.09 7.42
C PHE A 209 7.27 -29.12 7.92
N HIS A 210 7.74 -28.02 8.54
CA HIS A 210 9.10 -27.89 9.06
C HIS A 210 9.44 -29.07 9.97
N ARG A 211 10.67 -29.58 9.82
CA ARG A 211 11.24 -30.62 10.68
C ARG A 211 12.62 -30.15 11.15
N PRO A 212 12.97 -30.32 12.44
CA PRO A 212 14.31 -29.97 12.93
C PRO A 212 15.41 -30.57 12.03
N GLY A 213 16.34 -29.71 11.59
CA GLY A 213 17.43 -30.10 10.67
C GLY A 213 17.06 -30.14 9.18
N ARG A 214 15.84 -29.73 8.79
CA ARG A 214 15.48 -29.49 7.39
C ARG A 214 15.12 -28.02 7.17
N HIS A 215 15.80 -27.40 6.22
CA HIS A 215 15.54 -26.03 5.81
C HIS A 215 14.88 -26.03 4.43
N PRO A 216 13.71 -25.39 4.26
CA PRO A 216 13.07 -25.24 2.95
C PRO A 216 13.97 -24.51 1.95
N GLY A 217 14.78 -23.56 2.45
CA GLY A 217 15.79 -22.83 1.68
C GLY A 217 15.22 -21.95 0.56
N ASN A 218 13.90 -21.68 0.57
CA ASN A 218 13.20 -21.06 -0.56
C ASN A 218 12.31 -19.87 -0.15
N PHE A 219 12.57 -19.29 1.02
CA PHE A 219 11.93 -18.07 1.52
C PHE A 219 12.93 -16.92 1.56
N ALA A 220 12.50 -15.74 1.12
CA ALA A 220 13.19 -14.48 1.36
C ALA A 220 12.26 -13.59 2.19
N ARG A 221 12.80 -12.89 3.20
CA ARG A 221 12.00 -12.10 4.14
C ARG A 221 11.23 -11.00 3.38
N PRO A 222 9.88 -11.00 3.40
CA PRO A 222 9.10 -9.92 2.83
C PRO A 222 8.93 -8.80 3.87
N ARG A 223 8.54 -7.60 3.43
CA ARG A 223 8.15 -6.54 4.37
C ARG A 223 6.69 -6.75 4.75
N ARG A 224 6.30 -6.20 5.90
CA ARG A 224 4.90 -6.21 6.36
C ARG A 224 3.92 -5.63 5.34
N HIS A 225 4.37 -4.67 4.52
CA HIS A 225 3.55 -4.02 3.49
C HIS A 225 3.13 -5.01 2.39
N GLU A 226 4.01 -5.90 1.94
CA GLU A 226 3.66 -6.92 0.94
C GLU A 226 2.71 -7.97 1.53
N ILE A 227 2.90 -8.35 2.80
CA ILE A 227 2.00 -9.26 3.51
C ILE A 227 0.60 -8.64 3.61
N ALA A 228 0.51 -7.37 4.03
CA ALA A 228 -0.75 -6.64 4.12
C ALA A 228 -1.42 -6.48 2.75
N ALA A 229 -0.65 -6.13 1.72
CA ALA A 229 -1.16 -5.97 0.36
C ALA A 229 -1.76 -7.27 -0.18
N ALA A 230 -1.13 -8.42 0.11
CA ALA A 230 -1.65 -9.73 -0.28
C ALA A 230 -2.91 -10.11 0.50
N LEU A 231 -2.95 -9.84 1.81
CA LEU A 231 -4.16 -10.04 2.62
C LEU A 231 -5.33 -9.21 2.07
N ASN A 232 -5.11 -7.92 1.79
CA ASN A 232 -6.13 -7.01 1.25
C ASN A 232 -6.66 -7.41 -0.14
N ARG A 233 -5.88 -8.19 -0.89
CA ARG A 233 -6.24 -8.71 -2.22
C ARG A 233 -6.84 -10.11 -2.18
N LEU A 234 -6.92 -10.74 -1.00
CA LEU A 234 -7.61 -12.01 -0.82
C LEU A 234 -9.12 -11.77 -0.85
N LYS A 235 -9.80 -12.27 -1.88
CA LYS A 235 -11.24 -12.02 -2.12
C LYS A 235 -12.15 -12.51 -1.00
N THR A 236 -11.75 -13.55 -0.28
CA THR A 236 -12.52 -14.10 0.84
C THR A 236 -12.32 -13.33 2.13
N LEU A 237 -11.39 -12.38 2.20
CA LEU A 237 -11.07 -11.64 3.42
C LEU A 237 -12.32 -10.99 4.01
N ALA A 238 -12.57 -11.27 5.29
CA ALA A 238 -13.58 -10.61 6.09
C ALA A 238 -12.89 -9.89 7.26
N VAL A 239 -13.33 -8.65 7.51
CA VAL A 239 -12.76 -7.80 8.55
C VAL A 239 -13.87 -7.19 9.41
N LYS A 240 -13.58 -6.99 10.69
CA LYS A 240 -14.36 -6.11 11.57
C LYS A 240 -13.63 -4.79 11.73
N ARG A 241 -14.37 -3.71 11.97
CA ARG A 241 -13.76 -2.44 12.42
C ARG A 241 -13.67 -2.47 13.94
N LYS A 242 -12.53 -2.02 14.48
CA LYS A 242 -12.35 -1.83 15.92
C LYS A 242 -13.17 -0.66 16.41
#